data_AF-A0A7J8YGP7-F1
#
_entry.id   AF-A0A7J8YGP7-F1
#
_cell.length_a   1.000
_cell.length_b   1.000
_cell.length_c   1.000
_cell.angle_alpha   90.00
_cell.angle_beta   90.00
_cell.angle_gamma   90.00
#
_symmetry.space_group_name_H-M   'P 1'
#
loop_
_entity.id
_entity.type
_entity.pdbx_description
1 polymer ?
#
loop_
_entity_poly.entity_id
_entity_poly.type
_entity_poly.pdbx_seq_one_letter_code
_entity_poly.pdbx_strand_id
1 'polypeptide(L)'
;MSTSPSVTELQVENFTFPPTVKPPGSTKTLFLGGAGDRGLEIQGKFIKFTAIGVYLEDSAVNCLGVNWKGKSAVELTESVEFFRDVVT
;
A
#
# COMPACT_ATOMS: atom_id res chain seq x y z
N MET A 1 -5.29 9.97 -21.31
CA MET A 1 -5.15 10.47 -19.93
C MET A 1 -5.57 9.34 -19.02
N SER A 2 -4.65 8.75 -18.26
CA SER A 2 -4.97 7.68 -17.31
C SER A 2 -5.80 8.25 -16.16
N THR A 3 -7.00 7.71 -15.96
CA THR A 3 -7.81 7.99 -14.77
C THR A 3 -7.07 7.49 -13.53
N SER A 4 -6.82 8.37 -12.56
CA SER A 4 -6.23 7.98 -11.28
C SER A 4 -7.10 6.94 -10.57
N PRO A 5 -6.51 5.95 -9.90
CA PRO A 5 -7.27 4.90 -9.22
C PRO A 5 -8.16 5.50 -8.12
N SER A 6 -9.41 5.07 -8.06
CA SER A 6 -10.34 5.46 -6.99
C SER A 6 -9.99 4.70 -5.71
N VAL A 7 -9.19 5.32 -4.84
CA VAL A 7 -8.79 4.77 -3.55
C VAL A 7 -9.34 5.61 -2.39
N THR A 8 -9.63 4.95 -1.27
CA THR A 8 -10.14 5.59 -0.05
C THR A 8 -9.02 5.84 0.95
N GLU A 9 -9.25 6.73 1.91
CA GLU A 9 -8.39 6.83 3.09
C GLU A 9 -8.48 5.56 3.94
N LEU A 10 -7.43 5.33 4.74
CA LEU A 10 -7.40 4.25 5.74
C LEU A 10 -7.03 4.81 7.10
N GLN A 11 -7.77 4.38 8.12
CA GLN A 11 -7.45 4.67 9.52
C GLN A 11 -6.77 3.46 10.15
N VAL A 12 -5.57 3.67 10.68
CA VAL A 12 -4.82 2.68 11.47
C VAL A 12 -4.63 3.25 12.86
N GLU A 13 -5.33 2.67 13.84
CA GLU A 13 -5.44 3.23 15.19
C GLU A 13 -5.94 4.69 15.14
N ASN A 14 -5.12 5.64 15.60
CA ASN A 14 -5.44 7.06 15.62
C ASN A 14 -4.79 7.82 14.44
N PHE A 15 -4.20 7.12 13.47
CA PHE A 15 -3.55 7.72 12.31
C PHE A 15 -4.40 7.54 11.05
N THR A 16 -4.68 8.65 10.38
CA THR A 16 -5.37 8.65 9.09
C THR A 16 -4.37 8.78 7.95
N PHE A 17 -4.36 7.79 7.07
CA PHE A 17 -3.61 7.81 5.81
C PHE A 17 -4.54 8.32 4.70
N PRO A 18 -4.30 9.52 4.14
CA PRO A 18 -5.13 10.06 3.06
C PRO A 18 -5.01 9.20 1.79
N PRO A 19 -6.01 9.27 0.89
CA PRO A 19 -6.03 8.45 -0.33
C PRO A 19 -4.90 8.81 -1.29
N THR A 20 -4.39 10.05 -1.24
CA THR A 20 -3.29 10.52 -2.06
C THR A 20 -2.34 11.42 -1.28
N VAL A 21 -1.07 11.42 -1.66
CA VAL A 21 -0.02 12.29 -1.10
C VAL A 21 0.91 12.81 -2.18
N LYS A 22 1.54 13.96 -1.91
CA LYS A 22 2.64 14.47 -2.72
C LYS A 22 3.89 14.53 -1.84
N PRO A 23 4.88 13.64 -2.02
CA PRO A 23 6.04 13.60 -1.16
C PRO A 23 6.95 14.83 -1.42
N PRO A 24 7.66 15.33 -0.40
CA PRO A 24 8.45 16.57 -0.53
C PRO A 24 9.59 16.47 -1.55
N GLY A 25 10.06 15.26 -1.86
CA GLY A 25 11.12 15.00 -2.85
C GLY A 25 10.64 14.72 -4.28
N SER A 26 9.34 14.83 -4.59
CA SER A 26 8.80 14.56 -5.92
C SER A 26 7.68 15.51 -6.31
N THR A 27 7.50 15.73 -7.62
CA THR A 27 6.33 16.43 -8.16
C THR A 27 5.14 15.50 -8.37
N LYS A 28 5.33 14.18 -8.24
CA LYS A 28 4.31 13.16 -8.50
C LYS A 28 3.33 13.05 -7.34
N THR A 29 2.06 12.86 -7.68
CA THR A 29 1.03 12.43 -6.73
C THR A 29 1.05 10.92 -6.65
N LEU A 30 1.04 10.39 -5.43
CA LEU A 30 1.00 8.96 -5.15
C LEU A 30 -0.35 8.61 -4.54
N PHE A 31 -0.86 7.42 -4.83
CA PHE A 31 -2.11 6.90 -4.25
C PHE A 31 -1.80 5.88 -3.15
N LEU A 32 -2.71 5.74 -2.18
CA LEU A 32 -2.57 4.80 -1.08
C LEU A 32 -2.78 3.36 -1.57
N GLY A 33 -1.71 2.57 -1.55
CA GLY A 33 -1.75 1.13 -1.89
C GLY A 33 -2.20 0.25 -0.73
N GLY A 34 -1.89 0.66 0.50
CA GLY A 34 -2.34 -0.02 1.71
C GLY A 34 -1.77 0.62 2.98
N ALA A 35 -2.38 0.32 4.12
CA ALA A 35 -1.90 0.74 5.43
C ALA A 35 -2.11 -0.36 6.47
N GLY A 36 -1.27 -0.39 7.50
CA GLY A 36 -1.36 -1.34 8.61
C GLY A 36 -0.49 -0.93 9.79
N ASP A 37 -0.62 -1.66 10.90
CA ASP A 37 0.22 -1.45 12.07
C ASP A 37 1.38 -2.47 12.13
N ARG A 38 2.47 -2.07 12.77
CA ARG A 38 3.59 -2.93 13.10
C ARG A 38 3.84 -2.87 14.60
N GLY A 39 3.99 -4.05 15.18
CA GLY A 39 4.12 -4.24 16.61
C GLY A 39 5.09 -5.35 16.98
N LEU A 40 5.24 -5.57 18.29
CA LEU A 40 5.97 -6.68 18.88
C LEU A 40 5.12 -7.31 19.98
N GLU A 41 5.26 -8.61 20.18
CA GLU A 41 4.66 -9.29 21.31
C GLU A 41 5.53 -9.09 22.56
N ILE A 42 4.94 -8.48 23.58
CA ILE A 42 5.60 -8.21 24.87
C ILE A 42 4.69 -8.76 25.96
N GLN A 43 5.20 -9.75 26.71
CA GLN A 43 4.47 -10.39 27.81
C GLN A 43 3.10 -10.95 27.38
N GLY A 44 3.04 -11.60 26.20
CA GLY A 44 1.81 -12.22 25.68
C GLY A 44 0.78 -11.22 25.15
N LYS A 45 1.14 -9.94 25.01
CA LYS A 45 0.30 -8.91 24.40
C LYS A 45 1.00 -8.35 23.16
N PHE A 46 0.25 -8.24 22.06
CA PHE A 46 0.74 -7.54 20.87
C PHE A 46 0.68 -6.02 21.09
N ILE A 47 1.86 -5.39 21.18
CA ILE A 47 2.02 -3.96 21.37
C ILE A 47 2.32 -3.32 20.02
N LYS A 48 1.44 -2.44 19.56
CA LYS A 48 1.58 -1.69 18.31
C LYS A 48 2.48 -0.48 18.54
N PHE A 49 3.48 -0.31 17.68
CA PHE A 49 4.45 0.79 17.79
C PHE A 49 4.29 1.82 16.67
N THR A 50 4.04 1.35 15.45
CA THR A 50 4.01 2.23 14.27
C THR A 50 2.82 1.90 13.39
N ALA A 51 2.16 2.93 12.87
CA ALA A 51 1.28 2.81 11.73
C ALA A 51 2.08 3.08 10.44
N ILE A 52 1.91 2.25 9.42
CA ILE A 52 2.68 2.30 8.17
C ILE A 52 1.68 2.39 7.01
N GLY A 53 1.86 3.40 6.15
CA GLY A 53 1.16 3.54 4.88
C GLY A 53 2.12 3.38 3.72
N VAL A 54 1.72 2.63 2.70
CA VAL A 54 2.49 2.41 1.48
C VAL A 54 1.77 3.13 0.33
N TYR A 55 2.49 4.04 -0.33
CA TYR A 55 1.97 4.83 -1.44
C TYR A 55 2.70 4.46 -2.73
N LEU A 56 1.93 4.32 -3.81
CA LEU A 56 2.43 3.94 -5.13
C LEU A 56 2.10 5.03 -6.16
N GLU A 57 2.88 5.10 -7.22
CA GLU A 57 2.58 5.97 -8.36
C GLU A 57 1.44 5.40 -9.21
N ASP A 58 0.60 6.26 -9.79
CA ASP A 58 -0.53 5.85 -10.65
C ASP A 58 -0.13 4.87 -11.78
N SER A 59 1.11 4.97 -12.29
CA SER A 59 1.63 4.05 -13.32
C SER A 59 1.75 2.60 -12.83
N ALA A 60 1.92 2.37 -11.52
CA ALA A 60 2.09 1.05 -10.92
C ALA A 60 0.90 0.13 -11.23
N VAL A 61 -0.33 0.66 -11.31
CA VAL A 61 -1.52 -0.11 -11.64
C VAL A 61 -1.40 -0.74 -13.03
N ASN A 62 -0.93 0.03 -14.02
CA ASN A 62 -0.75 -0.47 -15.37
C ASN A 62 0.45 -1.43 -15.47
N CYS A 63 1.55 -1.14 -14.77
CA CYS A 63 2.73 -2.00 -14.74
C CYS A 63 2.43 -3.38 -14.14
N LEU A 64 1.82 -3.41 -12.96
CA LEU A 64 1.46 -4.66 -12.26
C LEU A 64 0.31 -5.38 -12.97
N GLY A 65 -0.62 -4.64 -13.58
CA GLY A 65 -1.77 -5.19 -14.28
C GLY A 65 -1.43 -6.12 -15.45
N VAL A 66 -0.20 -6.07 -15.99
CA VAL A 66 0.24 -6.98 -17.07
C VAL A 66 0.30 -8.43 -16.59
N ASN A 67 0.81 -8.66 -15.37
CA ASN A 67 1.07 -10.00 -14.83
C ASN A 67 0.08 -10.42 -13.75
N TRP A 68 -0.48 -9.46 -13.01
CA TRP A 68 -1.20 -9.71 -11.75
C TRP A 68 -2.71 -9.51 -11.85
N LYS A 69 -3.21 -8.98 -12.98
CA LYS A 69 -4.64 -8.75 -13.18
C LYS A 69 -5.43 -10.05 -13.17
N GLY A 70 -6.54 -10.06 -12.43
CA GLY A 70 -7.45 -11.21 -12.33
C GLY A 70 -7.07 -12.21 -11.23
N LYS A 71 -5.93 -12.02 -10.57
CA LYS A 71 -5.58 -12.74 -9.34
C LYS A 71 -6.43 -12.26 -8.17
N SER A 72 -6.84 -13.19 -7.32
CA SER A 72 -7.52 -12.89 -6.06
C SER A 72 -6.56 -12.26 -5.04
N ALA A 73 -7.10 -11.54 -4.06
CA ALA A 73 -6.30 -10.94 -3.00
C ALA A 73 -5.48 -11.99 -2.21
N VAL A 74 -6.02 -13.20 -2.03
CA VAL A 74 -5.33 -14.31 -1.35
C VAL A 74 -4.13 -14.78 -2.17
N GLU A 75 -4.32 -15.03 -3.48
CA GLU A 75 -3.21 -15.41 -4.37
C GLU A 75 -2.10 -14.36 -4.40
N LEU A 76 -2.45 -13.06 -4.40
CA LEU A 76 -1.47 -11.97 -4.37
C LEU A 76 -0.74 -11.89 -3.02
N THR A 77 -1.47 -12.11 -1.91
CA THR A 77 -0.88 -12.08 -0.56
C THR A 77 0.14 -13.19 -0.34
N GLU A 78 -0.10 -14.36 -0.95
CA GLU A 78 0.78 -15.52 -0.83
C GLU A 78 1.94 -15.51 -1.86
N SER A 79 1.91 -14.62 -2.86
CA SER A 79 2.93 -14.54 -3.90
C SER A 79 4.07 -13.60 -3.51
N VAL A 80 5.26 -14.18 -3.30
CA VAL A 80 6.50 -13.40 -3.10
C VAL A 80 6.86 -12.59 -4.35
N GLU A 81 6.60 -13.14 -5.53
CA GLU A 81 6.88 -12.51 -6.82
C GLU A 81 6.05 -11.24 -7.02
N PHE A 82 4.78 -11.23 -6.58
CA PHE A 82 3.97 -10.02 -6.62
C PHE A 82 4.60 -8.88 -5.82
N PHE A 83 5.01 -9.15 -4.58
CA PHE A 83 5.65 -8.13 -3.75
C PHE A 83 7.04 -7.73 -4.26
N ARG A 84 7.75 -8.62 -4.96
CA ARG A 84 9.00 -8.24 -5.65
C ARG A 84 8.72 -7.23 -6.74
N ASP A 85 7.74 -7.47 -7.60
CA ASP A 85 7.33 -6.52 -8.66
C ASP A 85 6.80 -5.18 -8.10
N VAL A 86 6.26 -5.16 -6.87
CA VAL A 86 5.87 -3.91 -6.19
C VAL A 86 7.09 -3.13 -5.72
N VAL A 87 8.18 -3.80 -5.34
CA VAL A 87 9.39 -3.20 -4.78
C VAL A 87 10.40 -2.77 -5.87
N THR A 88 10.45 -3.47 -7.00
CA THR A 88 11.44 -3.29 -8.08
C THR A 88 10.84 -2.70 -9.34
#